data_AF-A0A1H0YPN9-F1
#
_entry.id   AF-A0A1H0YPN9-F1
#
_cell.length_a   1.000
_cell.length_b   1.000
_cell.length_c   1.000
_cell.angle_alpha   90.00
_cell.angle_beta   90.00
_cell.angle_gamma   90.00
#
_symmetry.space_group_name_H-M   'P 1'
#
loop_
_entity.id
_entity.type
_entity.pdbx_description
1 polymer ?
#
loop_
_entity_poly.entity_id
_entity_poly.type
_entity_poly.pdbx_seq_one_letter_code
_entity_poly.pdbx_strand_id
1 'polypeptide(L)'
;MFLIPFEPKPQMRPRSGRFGVYEDPKMARWRKKVTDFIKQNYIGRYFDGAIRTKVTFYMKATKKMQELPKPRSGKKKKDEYARFITETIPYDKKIDLDNLEKSLYDSISKAEIVWKDDCLIVEHTTRKLYSPNPRIEIEIEEFE
;
A
#
# COMPACT_ATOMS: atom_id res chain seq x y z
N MET A 1 1.99 -3.29 -14.25
CA MET A 1 1.30 -3.18 -12.95
C MET A 1 1.48 -4.47 -12.16
N PHE A 2 1.88 -4.38 -10.90
CA PHE A 2 2.04 -5.48 -9.96
C PHE A 2 1.09 -5.28 -8.76
N LEU A 3 0.45 -6.36 -8.31
CA LEU A 3 -0.58 -6.33 -7.26
C LEU A 3 -0.11 -7.11 -6.03
N ILE A 4 -0.18 -6.46 -4.87
CA ILE A 4 0.09 -7.08 -3.56
C ILE A 4 -1.25 -7.21 -2.82
N PRO A 5 -1.77 -8.44 -2.61
CA PRO A 5 -3.12 -8.68 -2.11
C PRO A 5 -3.19 -8.61 -0.57
N PHE A 6 -2.54 -7.61 0.02
CA PHE A 6 -2.51 -7.39 1.46
C PHE A 6 -2.97 -5.98 1.80
N GLU A 7 -3.67 -5.85 2.92
CA GLU A 7 -4.02 -4.55 3.48
C GLU A 7 -2.74 -3.72 3.72
N PRO A 8 -2.64 -2.50 3.16
CA PRO A 8 -1.48 -1.65 3.35
C PRO A 8 -1.28 -1.32 4.83
N LYS A 9 -0.03 -1.34 5.30
CA LYS A 9 0.31 -0.93 6.66
C LYS A 9 1.37 0.14 6.67
N PRO A 10 1.17 1.27 7.38
CA PRO A 10 2.21 2.27 7.52
C PRO A 10 3.38 1.71 8.31
N GLN A 11 4.58 2.09 7.91
CA GLN A 11 5.78 1.83 8.69
C GLN A 11 5.64 2.45 10.08
N MET A 12 5.94 1.65 11.11
CA MET A 12 5.99 2.14 12.48
C MET A 12 7.38 2.67 12.79
N ARG A 13 7.44 3.76 13.56
CA ARG A 13 8.70 4.24 14.11
C ARG A 13 9.35 3.12 14.94
N PRO A 14 10.67 2.92 14.81
CA PRO A 14 11.38 2.00 15.67
C PRO A 14 11.18 2.37 17.14
N ARG A 15 11.04 1.36 18.00
CA ARG A 15 10.85 1.55 19.44
C ARG A 15 12.17 1.45 20.16
N SER A 16 12.41 2.38 21.07
CA SER A 16 13.52 2.28 22.02
C SER A 16 13.17 1.30 23.13
N GLY A 17 13.96 0.24 23.27
CA GLY A 17 13.90 -0.69 24.41
C GLY A 17 15.20 -0.65 25.22
N ARG A 18 15.19 -1.36 26.35
CA ARG A 18 16.35 -1.47 27.25
C ARG A 18 17.62 -1.99 26.57
N PHE A 19 17.48 -2.80 25.52
CA PHE A 19 18.58 -3.46 24.80
C PHE A 19 18.79 -2.91 23.38
N GLY A 20 18.26 -1.72 23.08
CA GLY A 20 18.43 -1.06 21.79
C GLY A 20 17.11 -0.78 21.08
N VAL A 21 17.23 -0.35 19.82
CA VAL A 21 16.09 0.01 18.97
C VAL A 21 15.59 -1.25 18.27
N TYR A 22 14.29 -1.54 18.41
CA TYR A 22 13.66 -2.70 17.78
C TYR A 22 12.39 -2.29 17.04
N GLU A 23 12.00 -3.11 16.07
CA GLU A 23 10.78 -2.89 15.34
C GLU A 23 9.58 -3.56 16.01
N ASP A 24 8.39 -2.96 15.85
CA ASP A 24 7.14 -3.61 16.24
C ASP A 24 7.00 -5.01 15.58
N PRO A 25 6.83 -6.10 16.36
CA PRO A 25 6.75 -7.44 15.81
C PRO A 25 5.61 -7.66 14.80
N LYS A 26 4.50 -6.92 14.88
CA LYS A 26 3.41 -7.00 13.90
C LYS A 26 3.82 -6.37 12.59
N MET A 27 4.60 -5.30 12.63
CA MET A 27 5.15 -4.67 11.43
C MET A 27 6.18 -5.57 10.76
N ALA A 28 7.10 -6.15 11.53
CA ALA A 28 8.09 -7.10 11.02
C ALA A 28 7.44 -8.30 10.31
N ARG A 29 6.39 -8.89 10.92
CA ARG A 29 5.61 -9.97 10.29
C ARG A 29 4.92 -9.54 9.00
N TRP A 30 4.33 -8.35 8.96
CA TRP A 30 3.68 -7.85 7.76
C TRP A 30 4.70 -7.63 6.63
N ARG A 31 5.85 -7.02 6.91
CA ARG A 31 6.88 -6.82 5.90
C ARG A 31 7.47 -8.11 5.38
N LYS A 32 7.76 -9.07 6.27
CA LYS A 32 8.20 -10.41 5.84
C LYS A 32 7.17 -11.04 4.90
N LYS A 33 5.88 -10.96 5.23
CA LYS A 33 4.80 -11.49 4.39
C LYS A 33 4.77 -10.83 2.99
N VAL A 34 4.90 -9.51 2.93
CA VAL A 34 4.93 -8.76 1.66
C VAL A 34 6.17 -9.13 0.85
N THR A 35 7.35 -9.14 1.47
CA THR A 35 8.61 -9.52 0.82
C THR A 35 8.56 -10.94 0.27
N ASP A 36 8.10 -11.91 1.07
CA ASP A 36 7.97 -13.31 0.64
C ASP A 36 6.99 -13.44 -0.54
N PHE A 37 5.88 -12.68 -0.51
CA PHE A 37 4.92 -12.66 -1.62
C PHE A 37 5.54 -12.08 -2.90
N ILE A 38 6.29 -10.98 -2.81
CA ILE A 38 7.00 -10.39 -3.95
C ILE A 38 7.95 -11.44 -4.54
N LYS A 39 8.78 -12.08 -3.70
CA LYS A 39 9.74 -13.12 -4.14
C LYS A 39 9.08 -14.26 -4.93
N GLN A 40 7.85 -14.62 -4.58
CA GLN A 40 7.14 -15.74 -5.19
C GLN A 40 6.31 -15.37 -6.42
N ASN A 41 5.85 -14.12 -6.52
CA ASN A 41 4.81 -13.74 -7.49
C ASN A 41 5.25 -12.64 -8.46
N TYR A 42 6.38 -11.99 -8.23
CA TYR A 42 6.88 -10.98 -9.15
C TYR A 42 7.43 -11.63 -10.42
N ILE A 43 6.75 -11.38 -11.54
CA ILE A 43 7.16 -11.78 -12.88
C ILE A 43 7.35 -10.50 -13.69
N GLY A 44 8.51 -9.88 -13.53
CA GLY A 44 8.88 -8.63 -14.18
C GLY A 44 10.38 -8.53 -14.37
N ARG A 45 10.82 -7.43 -15.02
CA ARG A 45 12.26 -7.16 -15.16
C ARG A 45 12.86 -6.74 -13.83
N TYR A 46 14.18 -6.90 -13.72
CA TYR A 46 14.96 -6.24 -12.68
C TYR A 46 15.27 -4.80 -13.12
N PHE A 47 15.25 -3.86 -12.20
CA PHE A 47 15.59 -2.46 -12.43
C PHE A 47 16.92 -2.10 -11.75
N ASP A 48 17.84 -1.54 -12.53
CA ASP A 48 19.16 -1.07 -12.10
C ASP A 48 19.43 0.42 -12.42
N GLY A 49 18.54 1.06 -13.18
CA GLY A 49 18.54 2.49 -13.50
C GLY A 49 17.48 3.28 -12.74
N ALA A 50 17.40 4.58 -13.03
CA ALA A 50 16.38 5.47 -12.47
C ALA A 50 14.97 5.01 -12.87
N ILE A 51 14.03 5.03 -11.94
CA ILE A 51 12.65 4.57 -12.15
C ILE A 51 11.62 5.58 -11.65
N ARG A 52 10.44 5.53 -12.27
CA ARG A 52 9.20 6.16 -11.80
C ARG A 52 8.27 5.11 -11.22
N THR A 53 7.61 5.44 -10.12
CA THR A 53 6.58 4.56 -9.53
C THR A 53 5.21 5.25 -9.44
N LYS A 54 4.14 4.48 -9.66
CA LYS A 54 2.77 4.93 -9.41
C LYS A 54 2.08 3.93 -8.49
N VAL A 55 1.71 4.39 -7.29
CA VAL A 55 1.21 3.54 -6.22
C VAL A 55 -0.19 3.95 -5.80
N THR A 56 -1.12 2.99 -5.79
CA THR A 56 -2.43 3.16 -5.16
C THR A 56 -2.58 2.20 -3.99
N PHE A 57 -2.71 2.77 -2.79
CA PHE A 57 -2.99 2.04 -1.56
C PHE A 57 -4.50 1.93 -1.36
N TYR A 58 -5.06 0.73 -1.52
CA TYR A 58 -6.47 0.47 -1.24
C TYR A 58 -6.63 0.06 0.22
N MET A 59 -7.24 0.95 0.99
CA MET A 59 -7.37 0.87 2.43
C MET A 59 -8.73 0.32 2.83
N LYS A 60 -8.76 -0.39 3.96
CA LYS A 60 -10.00 -0.92 4.51
C LYS A 60 -10.94 0.20 4.96
N ALA A 61 -12.19 0.13 4.49
CA ALA A 61 -13.25 1.02 4.91
C ALA A 61 -13.85 0.64 6.26
N THR A 62 -14.55 1.60 6.89
CA THR A 62 -15.32 1.33 8.11
C THR A 62 -16.51 0.41 7.82
N LYS A 63 -17.00 -0.32 8.82
CA LYS A 63 -18.19 -1.19 8.68
C LYS A 63 -19.40 -0.44 8.14
N LYS A 64 -19.56 0.84 8.50
CA LYS A 64 -20.67 1.69 8.05
C LYS A 64 -20.61 1.98 6.56
N MET A 65 -19.42 2.24 6.02
CA MET A 65 -19.24 2.52 4.59
C MET A 65 -19.40 1.26 3.73
N GLN A 66 -19.08 0.08 4.29
CA GLN A 66 -19.28 -1.21 3.64
C GLN A 66 -20.76 -1.66 3.62
N GLU A 67 -21.63 -1.05 4.44
CA GLU A 67 -23.03 -1.46 4.56
C GLU A 67 -23.81 -1.09 3.28
N LEU A 68 -24.37 -2.11 2.61
CA LEU A 68 -25.25 -1.92 1.47
C LEU A 68 -26.43 -1.01 1.84
N PRO A 69 -26.68 0.10 1.11
CA PRO A 69 -27.79 0.98 1.41
C PRO A 69 -29.14 0.27 1.26
N LYS A 70 -29.98 0.35 2.29
CA LYS A 70 -31.38 -0.10 2.22
C LYS A 70 -32.14 0.64 1.10
N PRO A 71 -33.20 0.08 0.50
CA PRO A 71 -33.98 0.74 -0.55
C PRO A 71 -34.48 2.15 -0.17
N ARG A 72 -34.87 2.33 1.11
CA ARG A 72 -35.34 3.59 1.70
C ARG A 72 -34.22 4.58 2.06
N SER A 73 -32.95 4.23 1.86
CA SER A 73 -31.83 5.13 2.16
C SER A 73 -31.86 6.35 1.23
N GLY A 74 -31.51 7.52 1.78
CA GLY A 74 -31.40 8.75 1.01
C GLY A 74 -30.30 8.69 -0.06
N LYS A 75 -30.45 9.54 -1.09
CA LYS A 75 -29.55 9.61 -2.25
C LYS A 75 -28.06 9.70 -1.86
N LYS A 76 -27.73 10.55 -0.87
CA LYS A 76 -26.35 10.72 -0.36
C LYS A 76 -25.68 9.39 0.06
N LYS A 77 -26.39 8.51 0.78
CA LYS A 77 -25.84 7.22 1.23
C LYS A 77 -25.63 6.26 0.06
N LYS A 78 -26.54 6.29 -0.93
CA LYS A 78 -26.42 5.48 -2.15
C LYS A 78 -25.25 5.94 -3.01
N ASP A 79 -25.10 7.25 -3.19
CA ASP A 79 -23.99 7.86 -3.94
C ASP A 79 -22.64 7.57 -3.26
N GLU A 80 -22.56 7.71 -1.93
CA GLU A 80 -21.36 7.36 -1.16
C GLU A 80 -21.00 5.88 -1.32
N TYR A 81 -21.97 4.97 -1.21
CA TYR A 81 -21.71 3.54 -1.43
C TYR A 81 -21.26 3.24 -2.86
N ALA A 82 -21.88 3.85 -3.88
CA ALA A 82 -21.46 3.70 -5.26
C ALA A 82 -20.01 4.19 -5.48
N ARG A 83 -19.64 5.33 -4.87
CA ARG A 83 -18.27 5.84 -4.88
C ARG A 83 -17.29 4.93 -4.16
N PHE A 84 -17.71 4.28 -3.07
CA PHE A 84 -16.91 3.30 -2.35
C PHE A 84 -16.65 2.04 -3.20
N ILE A 85 -17.68 1.51 -3.87
CA ILE A 85 -17.55 0.34 -4.75
C ILE A 85 -16.69 0.66 -5.98
N THR A 86 -16.77 1.87 -6.50
CA THR A 86 -15.90 2.36 -7.59
C THR A 86 -14.54 2.86 -7.12
N GLU A 87 -14.22 2.73 -5.83
CA GLU A 87 -12.92 3.07 -5.23
C GLU A 87 -12.51 4.54 -5.46
N THR A 88 -13.48 5.47 -5.50
CA THR A 88 -13.25 6.91 -5.79
C THR A 88 -13.25 7.80 -4.53
N ILE A 89 -13.26 7.20 -3.34
CA ILE A 89 -13.25 7.93 -2.06
C ILE A 89 -11.83 7.94 -1.50
N PRO A 90 -11.18 9.11 -1.33
CA PRO A 90 -9.88 9.22 -0.67
C PRO A 90 -9.92 8.70 0.78
N TYR A 91 -8.86 8.02 1.19
CA TYR A 91 -8.70 7.58 2.58
C TYR A 91 -8.17 8.73 3.45
N ASP A 92 -9.04 9.26 4.31
CA ASP A 92 -8.83 10.49 5.09
C ASP A 92 -8.39 10.26 6.54
N LYS A 93 -8.16 9.00 6.98
CA LYS A 93 -7.73 8.72 8.36
C LYS A 93 -6.23 8.92 8.56
N LYS A 94 -5.84 9.04 9.83
CA LYS A 94 -4.46 9.27 10.32
C LYS A 94 -3.53 8.11 9.97
N ILE A 95 -3.04 8.14 8.75
CA ILE A 95 -2.01 7.26 8.18
C ILE A 95 -1.31 8.12 7.13
N ASP A 96 -0.06 8.46 7.36
CA ASP A 96 0.71 9.29 6.43
C ASP A 96 1.12 8.46 5.20
N LEU A 97 1.14 9.09 4.02
CA LEU A 97 1.49 8.41 2.76
C LEU A 97 2.95 7.95 2.75
N ASP A 98 3.87 8.77 3.26
CA ASP A 98 5.30 8.49 3.40
C ASP A 98 5.57 7.19 4.18
N ASN A 99 4.78 6.89 5.20
CA ASN A 99 4.91 5.67 5.98
C ASN A 99 4.40 4.44 5.21
N LEU A 100 3.39 4.59 4.35
CA LEU A 100 2.93 3.51 3.46
C LEU A 100 3.93 3.23 2.35
N GLU A 101 4.50 4.28 1.77
CA GLU A 101 5.60 4.21 0.82
C GLU A 101 6.80 3.50 1.42
N LYS A 102 7.24 3.94 2.60
CA LYS A 102 8.38 3.36 3.30
C LYS A 102 8.21 1.86 3.54
N SER A 103 7.05 1.43 4.02
CA SER A 103 6.83 0.00 4.28
C SER A 103 6.78 -0.84 3.00
N LEU A 104 6.26 -0.29 1.90
CA LEU A 104 6.23 -0.93 0.60
C LEU A 104 7.63 -1.03 0.00
N TYR A 105 8.35 0.09 -0.10
CA TYR A 105 9.67 0.15 -0.72
C TYR A 105 10.71 -0.66 0.05
N ASP A 106 10.73 -0.57 1.40
CA ASP A 106 11.56 -1.44 2.24
C ASP A 106 11.30 -2.93 1.94
N SER A 107 10.04 -3.31 1.69
CA SER A 107 9.66 -4.69 1.40
C SER A 107 10.05 -5.14 -0.01
N ILE A 108 10.01 -4.24 -1.00
CA ILE A 108 10.45 -4.49 -2.38
C ILE A 108 11.98 -4.60 -2.44
N SER A 109 12.71 -3.65 -1.84
CA SER A 109 14.18 -3.70 -1.79
C SER A 109 14.68 -4.99 -1.12
N LYS A 110 14.04 -5.42 -0.01
CA LYS A 110 14.33 -6.70 0.66
C LYS A 110 13.98 -7.94 -0.15
N ALA A 111 13.16 -7.80 -1.19
CA ALA A 111 12.88 -8.91 -2.09
C ALA A 111 14.08 -9.19 -3.02
N GLU A 112 14.92 -8.19 -3.28
CA GLU A 112 16.15 -8.24 -4.11
C GLU A 112 15.94 -8.71 -5.57
N ILE A 113 14.69 -8.88 -6.01
CA ILE A 113 14.35 -9.35 -7.36
C ILE A 113 13.67 -8.30 -8.24
N VAL A 114 13.31 -7.14 -7.67
CA VAL A 114 12.70 -6.01 -8.40
C VAL A 114 13.73 -4.94 -8.66
N TRP A 115 14.41 -4.50 -7.59
CA TRP A 115 15.55 -3.59 -7.60
C TRP A 115 16.43 -3.89 -6.38
N LYS A 116 17.63 -3.28 -6.32
CA LYS A 116 18.52 -3.39 -5.16
C LYS A 116 18.10 -2.51 -4.00
N ASP A 117 17.79 -1.26 -4.31
CA ASP A 117 17.56 -0.20 -3.33
C ASP A 117 16.54 0.79 -3.89
N ASP A 118 15.70 1.36 -3.03
CA ASP A 118 14.66 2.31 -3.41
C ASP A 118 15.22 3.70 -3.76
N CYS A 119 16.53 3.94 -3.60
CA CYS A 119 17.22 5.11 -4.14
C CYS A 119 17.11 5.26 -5.68
N LEU A 120 16.73 4.20 -6.40
CA LEU A 120 16.44 4.27 -7.84
C LEU A 120 15.13 5.02 -8.14
N ILE A 121 14.22 5.16 -7.17
CA ILE A 121 12.95 5.86 -7.34
C ILE A 121 13.20 7.37 -7.37
N VAL A 122 13.27 7.95 -8.56
CA VAL A 122 13.50 9.39 -8.77
C VAL A 122 12.20 10.18 -8.89
N GLU A 123 11.10 9.50 -9.23
CA GLU A 123 9.77 10.09 -9.25
C GLU A 123 8.74 9.08 -8.74
N HIS A 124 7.76 9.57 -7.98
CA HIS A 124 6.62 8.75 -7.60
C HIS A 124 5.31 9.52 -7.58
N THR A 125 4.20 8.84 -7.83
CA THR A 125 2.85 9.35 -7.59
C THR A 125 2.11 8.38 -6.71
N THR A 126 1.69 8.83 -5.53
CA THR A 126 1.02 7.98 -4.54
C THR A 126 -0.34 8.51 -4.14
N ARG A 127 -1.28 7.60 -3.89
CA ARG A 127 -2.60 7.93 -3.35
C ARG A 127 -3.15 6.80 -2.51
N LYS A 128 -4.09 7.11 -1.63
CA LYS A 128 -4.79 6.15 -0.77
C LYS A 128 -6.30 6.31 -0.91
N LEU A 129 -6.98 5.19 -1.18
CA LEU A 129 -8.42 5.15 -1.46
C LEU A 129 -9.08 4.13 -0.54
N TYR A 130 -10.34 4.37 -0.16
CA TYR A 130 -11.15 3.32 0.47
C TYR A 130 -11.50 2.25 -0.57
N SER A 131 -11.50 0.99 -0.14
CA SER A 131 -11.84 -0.15 -1.02
C SER A 131 -12.58 -1.26 -0.28
N PRO A 132 -13.48 -1.99 -0.98
CA PRO A 132 -14.01 -3.27 -0.51
C PRO A 132 -12.96 -4.39 -0.51
N ASN A 133 -11.88 -4.26 -1.28
CA ASN A 133 -10.80 -5.24 -1.42
C ASN A 133 -9.42 -4.58 -1.16
N PRO A 134 -8.99 -4.48 0.11
CA PRO A 134 -7.72 -3.84 0.48
C PRO A 134 -6.52 -4.54 -0.15
N ARG A 135 -5.68 -3.76 -0.84
CA ARG A 135 -4.53 -4.22 -1.62
C ARG A 135 -3.59 -3.05 -1.93
N ILE A 136 -2.44 -3.35 -2.52
CA ILE A 136 -1.53 -2.35 -3.07
C ILE A 136 -1.40 -2.62 -4.56
N GLU A 137 -1.60 -1.60 -5.37
CA GLU A 137 -1.28 -1.62 -6.80
C GLU A 137 -0.07 -0.72 -7.03
N ILE A 138 0.97 -1.26 -7.67
CA ILE A 138 2.17 -0.51 -8.04
C ILE A 138 2.49 -0.70 -9.52
N GLU A 139 2.77 0.40 -10.20
CA GLU A 139 3.37 0.45 -11.53
C GLU A 139 4.81 0.96 -11.37
N ILE A 140 5.75 0.34 -12.08
CA ILE A 140 7.17 0.67 -12.06
C ILE A 140 7.62 0.76 -13.51
N GLU A 141 8.23 1.88 -13.88
CA GLU A 141 8.70 2.18 -15.23
C GLU A 141 10.10 2.78 -15.16
N GLU A 142 10.92 2.57 -16.20
CA GLU A 142 12.20 3.28 -16.32
C GLU A 142 11.95 4.77 -16.49
N PHE A 143 12.81 5.59 -15.90
CA PHE A 143 12.77 7.04 -16.03
C PHE A 143 13.61 7.47 -17.24
N GLU A 144 12.96 8.05 -18.24
CA GLU A 144 13.61 8.65 -19.43
C GLU A 144 14.15 10.06 -19.17
#